data_AF-A0A836WVF8-F1
#
_entry.id   AF-A0A836WVF8-F1
#
_cell.length_a   1.000
_cell.length_b   1.000
_cell.length_c   1.000
_cell.angle_alpha   90.00
_cell.angle_beta   90.00
_cell.angle_gamma   90.00
#
_symmetry.space_group_name_H-M   'P 1'
#
loop_
_entity.id
_entity.type
_entity.pdbx_description
1 polymer ?
#
loop_
_entity_poly.entity_id
_entity_poly.type
_entity_poly.pdbx_seq_one_letter_code
_entity_poly.pdbx_strand_id
1 'polypeptide(L)'
;MLLGYSMGAMPPMMASGEGAEKIATWISTGMKGDAPAEFGACASCHGADGKGMNGMSPNLAEYDDILVAKVLEHGKKGAIGEMPSFKSRLNPTQVKAVSVYLQSIQGE
;
A
#
# COMPACT_ATOMS: atom_id res chain seq x y z
N MET A 1 -1.32 24.48 12.14
CA MET A 1 -1.77 24.55 10.73
C MET A 1 -0.60 24.94 9.85
N LEU A 2 -0.09 24.03 9.03
CA LEU A 2 0.63 24.28 7.77
C LEU A 2 0.72 22.93 7.04
N LEU A 3 -0.23 22.69 6.12
CA LEU A 3 -0.21 21.52 5.23
C LEU A 3 0.91 21.72 4.20
N GLY A 4 2.11 21.28 4.56
CA GLY A 4 3.34 21.45 3.77
C GLY A 4 3.62 20.32 2.77
N TYR A 5 2.61 19.69 2.17
CA TYR A 5 2.84 18.66 1.17
C TYR A 5 3.07 19.31 -0.20
N SER A 6 4.35 19.46 -0.57
CA SER A 6 4.72 19.63 -1.98
C SER A 6 4.30 18.38 -2.74
N MET A 7 3.23 18.51 -3.51
CA MET A 7 2.80 17.55 -4.52
C MET A 7 3.94 17.37 -5.54
N GLY A 8 4.69 16.28 -5.40
CA GLY A 8 5.76 15.87 -6.31
C GLY A 8 5.41 14.52 -6.92
N ALA A 9 5.59 14.41 -8.24
CA ALA A 9 5.04 13.38 -9.12
C ALA A 9 5.23 11.94 -8.60
N MET A 10 4.16 11.14 -8.73
CA MET A 10 4.28 9.68 -8.66
C MET A 10 4.05 9.03 -10.04
N PRO A 11 5.07 8.96 -10.90
CA PRO A 11 5.07 8.16 -12.10
C PRO A 11 5.84 6.83 -11.83
N PRO A 12 5.88 5.91 -12.80
CA PRO A 12 5.85 4.45 -12.59
C PRO A 12 7.20 3.88 -12.12
N MET A 13 7.60 4.13 -10.87
CA MET A 13 8.73 3.50 -10.16
C MET A 13 8.58 3.77 -8.65
N MET A 14 7.51 3.29 -8.02
CA MET A 14 7.18 3.58 -6.61
C MET A 14 8.22 3.10 -5.56
N ALA A 15 9.39 2.61 -5.99
CA ALA A 15 10.52 2.26 -5.14
C ALA A 15 11.85 2.38 -5.92
N SER A 16 12.13 3.53 -6.55
CA SER A 16 13.46 3.81 -7.11
C SER A 16 14.13 4.99 -6.43
N GLY A 17 15.46 4.93 -6.27
CA GLY A 17 16.24 5.99 -5.62
C GLY A 17 15.97 6.10 -4.12
N GLU A 18 15.92 7.33 -3.61
CA GLU A 18 15.76 7.62 -2.17
C GLU A 18 14.49 7.00 -1.56
N GLY A 19 13.40 6.89 -2.33
CA GLY A 19 12.18 6.21 -1.90
C GLY A 19 12.39 4.70 -1.68
N ALA A 20 13.23 4.06 -2.51
CA ALA A 20 13.58 2.65 -2.34
C ALA A 20 14.40 2.43 -1.06
N GLU A 21 15.31 3.35 -0.76
CA GLU A 21 16.17 3.30 0.44
C GLU A 21 15.37 3.51 1.72
N LYS A 22 14.40 4.43 1.70
CA LYS A 22 13.46 4.64 2.83
C LYS A 22 12.61 3.39 3.08
N ILE A 23 12.07 2.80 2.02
CA ILE A 23 11.33 1.54 2.10
C ILE A 23 12.23 0.41 2.62
N ALA A 24 13.45 0.26 2.10
CA ALA A 24 14.38 -0.77 2.54
C ALA A 24 14.80 -0.60 4.01
N THR A 25 15.02 0.65 4.45
CA THR A 25 15.34 0.97 5.85
C THR A 25 14.17 0.61 6.76
N TRP A 26 12.95 0.99 6.40
CA TRP A 26 11.75 0.62 7.16
C TRP A 26 11.50 -0.90 7.16
N ILE A 27 11.73 -1.60 6.06
CA ILE A 27 11.68 -3.07 6.03
C ILE A 27 12.72 -3.66 6.99
N SER A 28 13.94 -3.10 7.05
CA SER A 28 15.00 -3.57 7.96
C SER A 28 14.69 -3.35 9.43
N THR A 29 13.80 -2.43 9.79
CA THR A 29 13.29 -2.26 11.17
C THR A 29 12.13 -3.22 11.48
N GLY A 30 11.79 -4.11 10.55
CA GLY A 30 10.63 -4.99 10.64
C GLY A 30 9.31 -4.27 10.36
N MET A 31 9.34 -3.21 9.54
CA MET A 31 8.18 -2.40 9.18
C MET A 31 7.48 -1.73 10.38
N LYS A 32 8.26 -1.43 11.43
CA LYS A 32 7.79 -0.74 12.63
C LYS A 32 8.00 0.78 12.52
N GLY A 33 7.04 1.54 13.03
CA GLY A 33 7.02 3.02 12.94
C GLY A 33 6.29 3.52 11.70
N ASP A 34 6.36 4.82 11.43
CA ASP A 34 5.65 5.45 10.30
C ASP A 34 6.11 4.88 8.96
N ALA A 35 5.14 4.40 8.15
CA ALA A 35 5.42 3.93 6.80
C ALA A 35 5.90 5.11 5.92
N PRO A 36 6.84 4.89 4.99
CA PRO A 36 7.28 5.92 4.04
C PRO A 36 6.08 6.50 3.26
N ALA A 37 6.12 7.79 2.93
CA ALA A 37 5.05 8.45 2.18
C ALA A 37 4.79 7.79 0.82
N GLU A 38 5.82 7.15 0.26
CA GLU A 38 5.80 6.34 -0.95
C GLU A 38 4.88 5.11 -0.83
N PHE A 39 4.62 4.63 0.40
CA PHE A 39 3.64 3.59 0.71
C PHE A 39 2.22 4.16 0.95
N GLY A 40 2.10 5.48 1.14
CA GLY A 40 0.88 6.17 1.56
C GLY A 40 -0.26 6.23 0.52
N ALA A 41 0.00 5.88 -0.74
CA ALA A 41 -1.03 5.84 -1.77
C ALA A 41 -2.17 4.86 -1.41
N CYS A 42 -1.84 3.72 -0.80
CA CYS A 42 -2.82 2.72 -0.37
C CYS A 42 -3.66 3.21 0.81
N ALA A 43 -3.02 3.90 1.76
CA ALA A 43 -3.64 4.40 2.99
C ALA A 43 -4.70 5.48 2.73
N SER A 44 -4.62 6.19 1.60
CA SER A 44 -5.62 7.18 1.20
C SER A 44 -7.05 6.60 1.08
N CYS A 45 -7.16 5.32 0.74
CA CYS A 45 -8.44 4.61 0.66
C CYS A 45 -8.60 3.56 1.76
N HIS A 46 -7.53 2.90 2.21
CA HIS A 46 -7.60 1.76 3.14
C HIS A 46 -7.24 2.09 4.59
N GLY A 47 -7.02 3.36 4.91
CA GLY A 47 -6.56 3.79 6.23
C GLY A 47 -5.07 3.55 6.44
N ALA A 48 -4.47 4.29 7.39
CA ALA A 48 -3.05 4.17 7.71
C ALA A 48 -2.69 2.79 8.30
N ASP A 49 -3.66 2.17 8.99
CA ASP A 49 -3.55 0.85 9.58
C ASP A 49 -4.01 -0.28 8.64
N GLY A 50 -4.41 0.04 7.40
CA GLY A 50 -4.88 -0.95 6.43
C GLY A 50 -6.20 -1.65 6.81
N LYS A 51 -6.87 -1.23 7.90
CA LYS A 51 -8.10 -1.85 8.41
C LYS A 51 -9.36 -1.41 7.66
N GLY A 52 -9.20 -0.57 6.64
CA GLY A 52 -10.27 -0.02 5.85
C GLY A 52 -10.96 1.16 6.52
N MET A 53 -11.92 1.75 5.82
CA MET A 53 -12.61 2.97 6.23
C MET A 53 -14.12 2.73 6.25
N ASN A 54 -14.69 2.31 7.38
CA ASN A 54 -16.14 2.22 7.67
C ASN A 54 -17.08 2.16 6.45
N GLY A 55 -16.97 1.10 5.63
CA GLY A 55 -17.85 0.84 4.49
C GLY A 55 -17.42 1.42 3.13
N MET A 56 -16.32 2.18 3.07
CA MET A 56 -15.69 2.66 1.83
C MET A 56 -14.54 1.78 1.35
N SER A 57 -13.91 1.03 2.25
CA SER A 57 -12.83 0.10 1.90
C SER A 57 -12.78 -1.07 2.88
N PRO A 58 -12.39 -2.26 2.41
CA PRO A 58 -12.30 -3.44 3.25
C PRO A 58 -11.00 -3.42 4.08
N ASN A 59 -11.01 -4.20 5.17
CA ASN A 59 -9.82 -4.52 5.94
C ASN A 59 -8.87 -5.37 5.10
N LEU A 60 -7.74 -4.79 4.69
CA LEU A 60 -6.76 -5.49 3.86
C LEU A 60 -5.97 -6.55 4.64
N ALA A 61 -5.87 -6.39 5.96
CA ALA A 61 -5.16 -7.32 6.82
C ALA A 61 -5.89 -8.68 7.00
N GLU A 62 -7.13 -8.81 6.53
CA GLU A 62 -7.88 -10.09 6.57
C GLU A 62 -7.67 -10.97 5.34
N TYR A 63 -6.98 -10.49 4.31
CA TYR A 63 -6.81 -11.20 3.06
C TYR A 63 -5.44 -11.83 2.90
N ASP A 64 -5.40 -12.98 2.23
CA ASP A 64 -4.15 -13.68 1.90
C ASP A 64 -3.37 -13.00 0.75
N ASP A 65 -2.10 -13.36 0.63
CA ASP A 65 -1.19 -12.75 -0.34
C ASP A 65 -1.55 -13.07 -1.80
N ILE A 66 -2.19 -14.20 -2.06
CA ILE A 66 -2.65 -14.60 -3.40
C ILE A 66 -3.79 -13.69 -3.85
N LEU A 67 -4.77 -13.46 -2.97
CA LEU A 67 -5.89 -12.58 -3.24
C LEU A 67 -5.43 -11.14 -3.43
N VAL A 68 -4.58 -10.64 -2.53
CA VAL A 68 -3.99 -9.29 -2.64
C VAL A 68 -3.27 -9.11 -3.98
N ALA A 69 -2.41 -10.07 -4.35
CA ALA A 69 -1.67 -9.99 -5.62
C ALA A 69 -2.60 -9.95 -6.84
N LYS A 70 -3.64 -10.80 -6.88
CA LYS A 70 -4.63 -10.80 -7.98
C LYS A 70 -5.40 -9.48 -8.07
N VAL A 71 -5.79 -8.92 -6.92
CA VAL A 71 -6.53 -7.65 -6.89
C VAL A 71 -5.63 -6.48 -7.29
N LEU A 72 -4.35 -6.47 -6.87
CA LEU A 72 -3.39 -5.47 -7.35
C LEU A 72 -3.15 -5.59 -8.86
N GLU A 73 -3.13 -6.80 -9.42
CA GLU A 73 -2.95 -6.99 -10.85
C GLU A 73 -4.19 -6.60 -11.67
N HIS A 74 -5.38 -6.99 -11.25
CA HIS A 74 -6.59 -6.87 -12.06
C HIS A 74 -7.53 -5.74 -11.64
N GLY A 75 -7.31 -5.15 -10.46
CA GLY A 75 -8.33 -4.35 -9.79
C GLY A 75 -9.49 -5.22 -9.28
N LYS A 76 -10.47 -4.59 -8.64
CA LYS A 76 -11.69 -5.24 -8.17
C LYS A 76 -12.83 -4.25 -8.08
N LYS A 77 -13.97 -4.59 -8.68
CA LYS A 77 -15.24 -3.90 -8.48
C LYS A 77 -16.11 -4.66 -7.49
N GLY A 78 -16.69 -3.96 -6.53
CA GLY A 78 -17.55 -4.56 -5.49
C GLY A 78 -18.65 -3.60 -5.04
N ALA A 79 -19.41 -4.04 -4.05
CA ALA A 79 -20.54 -3.26 -3.51
C ALA A 79 -20.11 -1.95 -2.82
N ILE A 80 -18.86 -1.91 -2.31
CA ILE A 80 -18.29 -0.78 -1.56
C ILE A 80 -17.42 0.15 -2.43
N GLY A 81 -17.31 -0.12 -3.74
CA GLY A 81 -16.52 0.71 -4.65
C GLY A 81 -15.70 -0.09 -5.68
N GLU A 82 -14.74 0.59 -6.29
CA GLU A 82 -13.87 0.05 -7.32
C GLU A 82 -12.40 0.31 -6.96
N MET A 83 -11.64 -0.77 -6.78
CA MET A 83 -10.19 -0.73 -6.62
C MET A 83 -9.56 -0.82 -8.02
N PRO A 84 -8.74 0.17 -8.43
CA PRO A 84 -8.11 0.16 -9.75
C PRO A 84 -7.03 -0.94 -9.85
N SER A 85 -6.68 -1.31 -11.08
CA SER A 85 -5.51 -2.14 -11.34
C SER A 85 -4.23 -1.35 -11.13
N PHE A 86 -3.24 -1.98 -10.50
CA PHE A 86 -1.90 -1.46 -10.28
C PHE A 86 -0.84 -2.19 -11.12
N LYS A 87 -1.24 -3.04 -12.08
CA LYS A 87 -0.32 -3.83 -12.92
C LYS A 87 0.73 -3.01 -13.67
N SER A 88 0.40 -1.77 -14.06
CA SER A 88 1.32 -0.86 -14.76
C SER A 88 2.13 0.03 -13.80
N ARG A 89 1.89 -0.07 -12.49
CA ARG A 89 2.46 0.78 -11.44
C ARG A 89 3.37 -0.01 -10.50
N LEU A 90 3.09 -1.28 -10.29
CA LEU A 90 3.81 -2.18 -9.39
C LEU A 90 4.43 -3.33 -10.17
N ASN A 91 5.69 -3.62 -9.87
CA ASN A 91 6.36 -4.84 -10.32
C ASN A 91 6.12 -6.00 -9.33
N PRO A 92 6.48 -7.26 -9.68
CA PRO A 92 6.23 -8.42 -8.82
C PRO A 92 6.84 -8.31 -7.42
N THR A 93 8.03 -7.72 -7.30
CA THR A 93 8.69 -7.52 -6.00
C THR A 93 7.90 -6.55 -5.13
N GLN A 94 7.38 -5.46 -5.71
CA GLN A 94 6.56 -4.48 -4.99
C GLN A 94 5.21 -5.06 -4.57
N VAL A 95 4.58 -5.88 -5.42
CA VAL A 95 3.35 -6.62 -5.05
C VAL A 95 3.61 -7.52 -3.84
N LYS A 96 4.71 -8.28 -3.84
CA LYS A 96 5.07 -9.12 -2.70
C LYS A 96 5.35 -8.29 -1.44
N ALA A 97 6.02 -7.16 -1.56
CA ALA A 97 6.28 -6.26 -0.44
C ALA A 97 4.98 -5.74 0.20
N VAL A 98 3.98 -5.36 -0.61
CA VAL A 98 2.65 -4.95 -0.11
C VAL A 98 1.99 -6.10 0.65
N SER A 99 1.98 -7.31 0.10
CA SER A 99 1.39 -8.47 0.80
C SER A 99 2.10 -8.78 2.12
N VAL A 100 3.43 -8.68 2.17
CA VAL A 100 4.22 -8.91 3.39
C VAL A 100 3.94 -7.84 4.44
N TYR A 101 3.76 -6.57 4.03
CA TYR A 101 3.33 -5.52 4.95
C TYR A 101 1.94 -5.79 5.53
N LEU A 102 0.95 -6.14 4.69
CA LEU A 102 -0.41 -6.44 5.15
C LEU A 102 -0.44 -7.60 6.15
N GLN A 103 0.45 -8.59 5.98
CA GLN A 103 0.64 -9.68 6.95
C GLN A 103 1.26 -9.18 8.27
N SER A 104 2.18 -8.22 8.21
CA SER A 104 2.84 -7.70 9.43
C SER A 104 1.89 -6.93 10.36
N ILE A 105 0.80 -6.39 9.83
CA ILE A 105 -0.23 -5.65 10.58
C ILE A 105 -1.46 -6.50 10.90
N GLN A 106 -1.42 -7.80 10.58
CA GLN A 106 -2.52 -8.72 10.82
C GLN A 106 -2.62 -9.08 12.31
N GLY A 107 -3.70 -8.66 12.96
CA GLY A 107 -3.99 -8.98 14.37
C GLY A 107 -3.53 -7.96 15.41
N GLU A 108 -3.03 -6.80 14.97
CA GLU A 108 -2.69 -5.64 15.82
C GLU A 108 -3.90 -4.73 16.08
#